data_AF-F1R8D9-F1
#
_entry.id   AF-F1R8D9-F1
#
_cell.length_a   1.000
_cell.length_b   1.000
_cell.length_c   1.000
_cell.angle_alpha   90.00
_cell.angle_beta   90.00
_cell.angle_gamma   90.00
#
_symmetry.space_group_name_H-M   'P 1'
#
loop_
_entity.id
_entity.type
_entity.pdbx_description
1 polymer ?
#
loop_
_entity_poly.entity_id
_entity_poly.type
_entity_poly.pdbx_seq_one_letter_code
_entity_poly.pdbx_strand_id
1 'polypeptide(L)'
;MAGTDMDPEVARGLFEEGATLVLLGVPEGTELGLDYKTWTLGPRFRGVKMIPPGLHFLHYCSVSTNGGCGEISPKTGLFLSLKPRQVLVAHWNKSADDLEISQNSEEVERVRGNLKELDRYLGPYPYDTLRKWVSLTDRLSQEVAVALQPLSGRVCAFSDVIPELQLTHTKDRVQQNLSRNDQECQSMKEGLDRLPRMKQREGTELRFSSIPKQAYPPGATPAQITQYSMDRSYILNAVLERHYKEQPLNVLGELQFAFVCFLVGNVYEAFEHWKSLLALLCRSEEAMKDRKELYLGLIAVLYHQLGEIPPDFFVDIVSQSNFLTSTLQDFFQFASSPGVDSTLRKRAEKFKVHLTKKFRWDFDADLDDCAPVVVELPDGVTVD
;
A
#
# COMPACT_ATOMS: atom_id res chain seq x y z
N MET A 1 -3.99 -25.16 -16.78
CA MET A 1 -4.03 -25.33 -15.31
C MET A 1 -2.69 -25.91 -14.90
N ALA A 2 -1.73 -25.07 -14.50
CA ALA A 2 -0.51 -25.56 -13.86
C ALA A 2 -0.96 -26.17 -12.53
N GLY A 3 -1.01 -27.49 -12.47
CA GLY A 3 -1.42 -28.21 -11.28
C GLY A 3 -0.45 -27.86 -10.16
N THR A 4 -0.98 -27.27 -9.09
CA THR A 4 -0.38 -27.48 -7.78
C THR A 4 -0.33 -28.99 -7.58
N ASP A 5 0.87 -29.56 -7.65
CA ASP A 5 1.16 -30.96 -7.34
C ASP A 5 1.00 -31.15 -5.82
N MET A 6 -0.25 -31.00 -5.38
CA MET A 6 -0.65 -31.06 -3.99
C MET A 6 -1.11 -32.48 -3.72
N ASP A 7 -0.56 -33.07 -2.66
CA ASP A 7 -0.97 -34.37 -2.21
C ASP A 7 -2.50 -34.43 -2.02
N PRO A 8 -3.19 -35.46 -2.55
CA PRO A 8 -4.65 -35.55 -2.48
C PRO A 8 -5.22 -35.59 -1.05
N GLU A 9 -4.49 -36.10 -0.07
CA GLU A 9 -4.90 -36.11 1.33
C GLU A 9 -4.80 -34.70 1.93
N VAL A 10 -3.69 -34.01 1.67
CA VAL A 10 -3.52 -32.58 2.02
C VAL A 10 -4.61 -31.73 1.38
N ALA A 11 -4.92 -31.97 0.09
CA ALA A 11 -5.97 -31.25 -0.63
C ALA A 11 -7.35 -31.38 0.05
N ARG A 12 -7.72 -32.60 0.48
CA ARG A 12 -8.99 -32.82 1.20
C ARG A 12 -8.99 -32.12 2.55
N GLY A 13 -7.91 -32.23 3.31
CA GLY A 13 -7.79 -31.53 4.59
C GLY A 13 -7.94 -30.01 4.45
N LEU A 14 -7.29 -29.42 3.43
CA LEU A 14 -7.41 -27.99 3.15
C LEU A 14 -8.78 -27.59 2.62
N PHE A 15 -9.47 -28.48 1.90
CA PHE A 15 -10.85 -28.22 1.46
C PHE A 15 -11.81 -28.18 2.64
N GLU A 16 -11.60 -29.03 3.64
CA GLU A 16 -12.45 -29.11 4.83
C GLU A 16 -12.16 -28.00 5.85
N GLU A 17 -10.89 -27.65 6.07
CA GLU A 17 -10.47 -26.66 7.07
C GLU A 17 -10.37 -25.22 6.51
N GLY A 18 -10.08 -25.09 5.22
CA GLY A 18 -9.91 -23.80 4.57
C GLY A 18 -11.22 -23.05 4.38
N ALA A 19 -11.12 -21.73 4.30
CA ALA A 19 -12.23 -20.89 3.88
C ALA A 19 -12.49 -21.04 2.37
N THR A 20 -13.72 -20.73 1.96
CA THR A 20 -14.16 -20.75 0.56
C THR A 20 -14.86 -19.45 0.22
N LEU A 21 -14.42 -18.80 -0.85
CA LEU A 21 -15.08 -17.64 -1.46
C LEU A 21 -15.87 -18.13 -2.68
N VAL A 22 -17.18 -17.93 -2.68
CA VAL A 22 -18.09 -18.23 -3.79
C VAL A 22 -18.54 -16.93 -4.44
N LEU A 23 -18.41 -16.85 -5.75
CA LEU A 23 -18.71 -15.68 -6.57
C LEU A 23 -19.93 -15.95 -7.45
N LEU A 24 -20.92 -15.06 -7.36
CA LEU A 24 -22.19 -15.16 -8.07
C LEU A 24 -22.37 -13.97 -9.00
N GLY A 25 -22.63 -14.24 -10.28
CA GLY A 25 -22.95 -13.21 -11.27
C GLY A 25 -21.77 -12.40 -11.83
N VAL A 26 -20.52 -12.75 -11.49
CA VAL A 26 -19.33 -12.05 -12.01
C VAL A 26 -19.21 -12.24 -13.53
N PRO A 27 -19.01 -11.17 -14.31
CA PRO A 27 -18.87 -11.24 -15.77
C PRO A 27 -17.66 -12.08 -16.20
N GLU A 28 -17.80 -12.80 -17.32
CA GLU A 28 -16.68 -13.47 -17.97
C GLU A 28 -15.65 -12.44 -18.46
N GLY A 29 -14.36 -12.76 -18.33
CA GLY A 29 -13.25 -11.87 -18.68
C GLY A 29 -12.80 -10.94 -17.54
N THR A 30 -13.58 -10.82 -16.46
CA THR A 30 -13.14 -10.11 -15.25
C THR A 30 -11.82 -10.68 -14.75
N GLU A 31 -10.87 -9.82 -14.41
CA GLU A 31 -9.68 -10.24 -13.68
C GLU A 31 -10.01 -10.27 -12.19
N LEU A 32 -9.85 -11.41 -11.55
CA LEU A 32 -9.98 -11.56 -10.11
C LEU A 32 -8.64 -12.01 -9.57
N GLY A 33 -8.19 -11.44 -8.48
CA GLY A 33 -7.06 -11.98 -7.76
C GLY A 33 -7.25 -12.03 -6.26
N LEU A 34 -6.48 -12.92 -5.68
CA LEU A 34 -6.41 -13.13 -4.25
C LEU A 34 -4.92 -13.13 -3.89
N ASP A 35 -4.54 -12.16 -3.08
CA ASP A 35 -3.16 -11.85 -2.70
C ASP A 35 -2.27 -11.65 -3.93
N TYR A 36 -1.41 -12.61 -4.25
CA TYR A 36 -0.47 -12.53 -5.38
C TYR A 36 -1.00 -13.06 -6.70
N LYS A 37 -2.07 -13.85 -6.67
CA LYS A 37 -2.51 -14.57 -7.85
C LYS A 37 -3.71 -13.88 -8.46
N THR A 38 -3.59 -13.54 -9.73
CA THR A 38 -4.70 -13.04 -10.55
C THR A 38 -5.07 -14.10 -11.59
N TRP A 39 -6.37 -14.21 -11.86
CA TRP A 39 -6.99 -15.08 -12.83
C TRP A 39 -7.94 -14.26 -13.70
N THR A 40 -7.91 -14.48 -15.01
CA THR A 40 -9.00 -14.07 -15.90
C THR A 40 -10.14 -15.08 -15.76
N LEU A 41 -11.32 -14.62 -15.38
CA LEU A 41 -12.45 -15.49 -15.09
C LEU A 41 -13.09 -16.02 -16.37
N GLY A 42 -13.10 -17.35 -16.50
CA GLY A 42 -13.88 -18.06 -17.53
C GLY A 42 -15.31 -18.35 -17.08
N PRO A 43 -16.16 -18.88 -17.98
CA PRO A 43 -17.61 -19.02 -17.74
C PRO A 43 -17.97 -20.05 -16.66
N ARG A 44 -17.03 -20.93 -16.30
CA ARG A 44 -17.20 -21.95 -15.26
C ARG A 44 -16.65 -21.54 -13.90
N PHE A 45 -15.87 -20.47 -13.81
CA PHE A 45 -15.26 -20.10 -12.54
C PHE A 45 -16.32 -19.53 -11.59
N ARG A 46 -16.38 -20.06 -10.37
CA ARG A 46 -17.37 -19.67 -9.35
C ARG A 46 -16.74 -19.28 -8.02
N GLY A 47 -15.41 -19.16 -7.95
CA GLY A 47 -14.74 -18.74 -6.73
C GLY A 47 -13.47 -19.52 -6.39
N VAL A 48 -12.99 -19.34 -5.15
CA VAL A 48 -11.72 -19.88 -4.66
C VAL A 48 -11.96 -20.70 -3.39
N LYS A 49 -11.37 -21.89 -3.32
CA LYS A 49 -11.44 -22.82 -2.18
C LYS A 49 -10.08 -23.00 -1.52
N MET A 50 -10.08 -23.64 -0.35
CA MET A 50 -8.86 -23.96 0.41
C MET A 50 -8.09 -22.72 0.85
N ILE A 51 -8.77 -21.60 1.10
CA ILE A 51 -8.11 -20.36 1.51
C ILE A 51 -7.70 -20.51 2.98
N PRO A 52 -6.41 -20.32 3.34
CA PRO A 52 -5.99 -20.42 4.73
C PRO A 52 -6.68 -19.36 5.60
N PRO A 53 -6.84 -19.61 6.90
CA PRO A 53 -7.35 -18.58 7.81
C PRO A 53 -6.33 -17.44 7.96
N GLY A 54 -6.82 -16.22 8.08
CA GLY A 54 -5.98 -15.03 8.20
C GLY A 54 -6.46 -13.88 7.32
N LEU A 55 -5.59 -12.89 7.17
CA LEU A 55 -5.83 -11.72 6.33
C LEU A 55 -5.50 -12.04 4.88
N HIS A 56 -6.37 -11.67 3.96
CA HIS A 56 -6.22 -11.80 2.52
C HIS A 56 -6.64 -10.51 1.83
N PHE A 57 -6.07 -10.23 0.66
CA PHE A 57 -6.48 -9.11 -0.18
C PHE A 57 -7.15 -9.63 -1.45
N LEU A 58 -8.46 -9.44 -1.53
CA LEU A 58 -9.24 -9.75 -2.72
C LEU A 58 -9.22 -8.52 -3.62
N HIS A 59 -8.81 -8.66 -4.88
CA HIS A 59 -8.83 -7.59 -5.86
C HIS A 59 -9.44 -8.05 -7.17
N TYR A 60 -10.01 -7.12 -7.92
CA TYR A 60 -10.63 -7.40 -9.19
C TYR A 60 -10.62 -6.18 -10.10
N CYS A 61 -10.78 -6.47 -11.38
CA CYS A 61 -10.93 -5.51 -12.44
C CYS A 61 -11.93 -6.06 -13.45
N SER A 62 -13.06 -5.37 -13.59
CA SER A 62 -14.04 -5.60 -14.65
C SER A 62 -13.45 -5.23 -16.01
N VAL A 63 -13.81 -6.00 -17.04
CA VAL A 63 -13.49 -5.70 -18.44
C VAL A 63 -14.80 -5.39 -19.14
N SER A 64 -14.98 -4.14 -19.59
CA SER A 64 -16.09 -3.78 -20.46
C SER A 64 -15.75 -4.19 -21.88
N THR A 65 -16.58 -5.04 -22.48
CA THR A 65 -16.49 -5.38 -23.91
C THR A 65 -17.33 -4.44 -24.80
N ASN A 66 -17.99 -3.44 -24.22
CA ASN A 66 -18.83 -2.51 -24.97
C ASN A 66 -17.95 -1.42 -25.63
N GLY A 67 -17.39 -1.70 -26.80
CA GLY A 67 -16.75 -0.65 -27.61
C GLY A 67 -15.59 -1.06 -28.53
N GLY A 68 -15.21 -2.34 -28.60
CA GLY A 68 -14.10 -2.79 -29.45
C GLY A 68 -12.69 -2.43 -28.94
N CYS A 69 -12.58 -1.45 -28.03
CA CYS A 69 -11.45 -1.29 -27.11
C CYS A 69 -11.88 -1.90 -25.77
N GLY A 70 -11.20 -2.94 -25.29
CA GLY A 70 -11.48 -3.50 -23.96
C GLY A 70 -11.13 -2.47 -22.89
N GLU A 71 -12.12 -1.74 -22.38
CA GLU A 71 -11.91 -0.79 -21.31
C GLU A 71 -11.80 -1.56 -19.98
N ILE A 72 -10.60 -1.50 -19.41
CA ILE A 72 -10.25 -2.12 -18.13
C ILE A 72 -10.61 -1.12 -17.04
N SER A 73 -11.51 -1.52 -16.13
CA SER A 73 -11.88 -0.70 -14.97
C SER A 73 -10.69 -0.49 -14.02
N PRO A 74 -10.72 0.55 -13.18
CA PRO A 74 -9.84 0.64 -12.02
C PRO A 74 -9.81 -0.65 -11.20
N LYS A 75 -8.61 -1.13 -10.87
CA LYS A 75 -8.48 -2.24 -9.93
C LYS A 75 -9.09 -1.81 -8.59
N THR A 76 -10.00 -2.62 -8.10
CA THR A 76 -10.65 -2.44 -6.79
C THR A 76 -10.30 -3.64 -5.93
N GLY A 77 -10.08 -3.42 -4.63
CA GLY A 77 -9.83 -4.50 -3.71
C GLY A 77 -10.41 -4.26 -2.32
N LEU A 78 -10.37 -5.31 -1.50
CA LEU A 78 -10.82 -5.29 -0.12
C LEU A 78 -10.05 -6.32 0.69
N PHE A 79 -9.83 -6.02 1.96
CA PHE A 79 -9.22 -6.94 2.89
C PHE A 79 -10.27 -7.87 3.49
N LEU A 80 -9.99 -9.18 3.43
CA LEU A 80 -10.82 -10.23 4.00
C LEU A 80 -10.07 -10.84 5.18
N SER A 81 -10.70 -10.88 6.36
CA SER A 81 -10.20 -11.67 7.48
C SER A 81 -11.01 -12.94 7.59
N LEU A 82 -10.40 -14.05 7.22
CA LEU A 82 -11.07 -15.34 7.07
C LEU A 82 -10.81 -16.24 8.27
N LYS A 83 -11.87 -16.88 8.76
CA LYS A 83 -11.84 -17.90 9.80
C LYS A 83 -11.77 -19.31 9.18
N PRO A 84 -11.30 -20.33 9.93
CA PRO A 84 -11.36 -21.71 9.49
C PRO A 84 -12.78 -22.10 9.07
N ARG A 85 -12.91 -22.83 7.96
CA ARG A 85 -14.17 -23.33 7.40
C ARG A 85 -15.20 -22.25 7.05
N GLN A 86 -14.80 -20.98 6.96
CA GLN A 86 -15.70 -19.89 6.61
C GLN A 86 -16.11 -19.97 5.14
N VAL A 87 -17.40 -19.77 4.86
CA VAL A 87 -17.90 -19.63 3.50
C VAL A 87 -18.31 -18.18 3.32
N LEU A 88 -17.72 -17.52 2.33
CA LEU A 88 -18.12 -16.18 1.89
C LEU A 88 -18.83 -16.31 0.55
N VAL A 89 -20.00 -15.69 0.44
CA VAL A 89 -20.75 -15.58 -0.80
C VAL A 89 -20.71 -14.12 -1.22
N ALA A 90 -20.19 -13.83 -2.41
CA ALA A 90 -20.16 -12.48 -2.96
C ALA A 90 -20.95 -12.42 -4.27
N HIS A 91 -21.82 -11.43 -4.37
CA HIS A 91 -22.63 -11.14 -5.56
C HIS A 91 -22.02 -9.99 -6.34
N TRP A 92 -21.99 -10.12 -7.66
CA TRP A 92 -21.60 -9.02 -8.53
C TRP A 92 -22.75 -8.03 -8.70
N ASN A 93 -22.57 -6.80 -8.21
CA ASN A 93 -23.47 -5.71 -8.49
C ASN A 93 -23.07 -5.03 -9.81
N LYS A 94 -23.83 -5.31 -10.87
CA LYS A 94 -23.60 -4.73 -12.20
C LYS A 94 -23.69 -3.21 -12.26
N SER A 95 -24.47 -2.59 -11.38
CA SER A 95 -24.66 -1.13 -11.38
C SER A 95 -23.53 -0.38 -10.66
N ALA A 96 -22.96 -1.01 -9.63
CA ALA A 96 -21.84 -0.47 -8.88
C ALA A 96 -20.47 -0.95 -9.42
N ASP A 97 -20.46 -1.92 -10.35
CA ASP A 97 -19.24 -2.61 -10.81
C ASP A 97 -18.43 -3.19 -9.64
N ASP A 98 -19.15 -3.76 -8.65
CA ASP A 98 -18.59 -4.09 -7.34
C ASP A 98 -18.99 -5.50 -6.85
N LEU A 99 -18.17 -6.08 -5.96
CA LEU A 99 -18.45 -7.34 -5.27
C LEU A 99 -19.08 -7.09 -3.89
N GLU A 100 -20.35 -7.45 -3.74
CA GLU A 100 -21.08 -7.35 -2.48
C GLU A 100 -21.04 -8.67 -1.71
N ILE A 101 -20.41 -8.67 -0.53
CA ILE A 101 -20.41 -9.83 0.36
C ILE A 101 -21.79 -9.97 1.00
N SER A 102 -22.43 -11.11 0.77
CA SER A 102 -23.74 -11.44 1.34
C SER A 102 -23.66 -11.54 2.86
N GLN A 103 -24.55 -10.81 3.53
CA GLN A 103 -24.77 -10.90 4.98
C GLN A 103 -25.89 -11.90 5.34
N ASN A 104 -26.52 -12.52 4.34
CA ASN A 104 -27.64 -13.44 4.54
C ASN A 104 -27.13 -14.83 4.98
N SER A 105 -27.33 -15.15 6.26
CA SER A 105 -26.90 -16.43 6.83
C SER A 105 -27.56 -17.64 6.18
N GLU A 106 -28.82 -17.56 5.74
CA GLU A 106 -29.52 -18.66 5.08
C GLU A 106 -28.93 -18.98 3.71
N GLU A 107 -28.53 -17.95 2.96
CA GLU A 107 -27.85 -18.11 1.69
C GLU A 107 -26.46 -18.75 1.88
N VAL A 108 -25.71 -18.26 2.86
CA VAL A 108 -24.37 -18.81 3.17
C VAL A 108 -24.48 -20.28 3.56
N GLU A 109 -25.48 -20.66 4.37
CA GLU A 109 -25.67 -22.06 4.78
C GLU A 109 -26.15 -22.95 3.63
N ARG A 110 -27.02 -22.44 2.75
CA ARG A 110 -27.42 -23.14 1.53
C ARG A 110 -26.22 -23.42 0.63
N VAL A 111 -25.35 -22.42 0.43
CA VAL A 111 -24.13 -22.57 -0.37
C VAL A 111 -23.15 -23.53 0.30
N ARG A 112 -23.01 -23.44 1.63
CA ARG A 112 -22.20 -24.38 2.43
C ARG A 112 -22.64 -25.83 2.22
N GLY A 113 -23.94 -26.10 2.28
CA GLY A 113 -24.50 -27.43 2.02
C GLY A 113 -24.18 -27.97 0.62
N ASN A 114 -23.97 -27.09 -0.37
CA ASN A 114 -23.71 -27.45 -1.76
C ASN A 114 -22.21 -27.39 -2.17
N LEU A 115 -21.29 -27.17 -1.24
CA LEU A 115 -19.87 -26.98 -1.57
C LEU A 115 -19.24 -28.14 -2.35
N LYS A 116 -19.64 -29.38 -2.06
CA LYS A 116 -19.11 -30.57 -2.74
C LYS A 116 -19.45 -30.59 -4.23
N GLU A 117 -20.64 -30.11 -4.61
CA GLU A 117 -21.02 -30.02 -6.03
C GLU A 117 -20.33 -28.82 -6.71
N LEU A 118 -20.18 -27.72 -5.95
CA LEU A 118 -19.49 -26.52 -6.40
C LEU A 118 -17.98 -26.73 -6.61
N ASP A 119 -17.38 -27.74 -5.97
CA ASP A 119 -15.93 -27.99 -5.96
C ASP A 119 -15.27 -27.97 -7.35
N ARG A 120 -15.97 -28.47 -8.38
CA ARG A 120 -15.51 -28.51 -9.78
C ARG A 120 -15.40 -27.13 -10.44
N TYR A 121 -16.03 -26.11 -9.85
CA TYR A 121 -16.09 -24.73 -10.33
C TYR A 121 -15.22 -23.78 -9.50
N LEU A 122 -14.59 -24.29 -8.43
CA LEU A 122 -13.77 -23.52 -7.49
C LEU A 122 -12.29 -23.76 -7.76
N GLY A 123 -11.52 -22.69 -7.93
CA GLY A 123 -10.06 -22.75 -8.04
C GLY A 123 -9.40 -22.93 -6.66
N PRO A 124 -8.37 -23.76 -6.52
CA PRO A 124 -7.62 -23.85 -5.26
C PRO A 124 -6.82 -22.57 -5.01
N TYR A 125 -6.71 -22.18 -3.73
CA TYR A 125 -5.81 -21.11 -3.30
C TYR A 125 -4.34 -21.41 -3.70
N PRO A 126 -3.57 -20.42 -4.19
CA PRO A 126 -2.17 -20.59 -4.60
C PRO A 126 -1.21 -20.75 -3.39
N TYR A 127 -1.05 -21.97 -2.88
CA TYR A 127 -0.17 -22.23 -1.74
C TYR A 127 1.33 -21.98 -2.01
N ASP A 128 1.73 -21.88 -3.28
CA ASP A 128 3.08 -21.49 -3.71
C ASP A 128 3.42 -20.04 -3.34
N THR A 129 2.42 -19.15 -3.30
CA THR A 129 2.61 -17.72 -2.96
C THR A 129 2.31 -17.41 -1.49
N LEU A 130 1.72 -18.34 -0.73
CA LEU A 130 1.31 -18.12 0.67
C LEU A 130 2.46 -17.60 1.55
N ARG A 131 3.66 -18.18 1.43
CA ARG A 131 4.81 -17.76 2.24
C ARG A 131 5.20 -16.30 1.99
N LYS A 132 5.10 -15.85 0.74
CA LYS A 132 5.38 -14.45 0.36
C LYS A 132 4.33 -13.53 0.95
N TRP A 133 3.05 -13.90 0.79
CA TRP A 133 1.93 -13.14 1.33
C TRP A 133 2.05 -12.96 2.86
N VAL A 134 2.28 -14.05 3.60
CA VAL A 134 2.48 -14.00 5.05
C VAL A 134 3.67 -13.12 5.43
N SER A 135 4.77 -13.17 4.67
CA SER A 135 5.97 -12.37 4.97
C SER A 135 5.78 -10.85 4.75
N LEU A 136 4.75 -10.45 4.01
CA LEU A 136 4.42 -9.04 3.75
C LEU A 136 3.29 -8.51 4.62
N THR A 137 2.62 -9.39 5.35
CA THR A 137 1.45 -9.06 6.18
C THR A 137 1.57 -9.55 7.61
N ASP A 138 2.74 -10.06 8.03
CA ASP A 138 2.97 -10.61 9.38
C ASP A 138 2.77 -9.59 10.52
N ARG A 139 2.88 -8.30 10.23
CA ARG A 139 2.63 -7.19 11.17
C ARG A 139 1.29 -6.50 10.93
N LEU A 140 0.57 -6.85 9.87
CA LEU A 140 -0.72 -6.29 9.54
C LEU A 140 -1.83 -7.10 10.22
N SER A 141 -2.26 -6.63 11.40
CA SER A 141 -3.41 -7.22 12.08
C SER A 141 -4.73 -6.87 11.38
N GLN A 142 -5.77 -7.65 11.67
CA GLN A 142 -7.12 -7.36 11.18
C GLN A 142 -7.59 -5.98 11.64
N GLU A 143 -7.31 -5.60 12.88
CA GLU A 143 -7.71 -4.32 13.46
C GLU A 143 -7.04 -3.16 12.72
N VAL A 144 -5.74 -3.30 12.39
CA VAL A 144 -5.00 -2.28 11.63
C VAL A 144 -5.51 -2.21 10.19
N ALA A 145 -5.73 -3.35 9.52
CA ALA A 145 -6.28 -3.36 8.16
C ALA A 145 -7.67 -2.71 8.10
N VAL A 146 -8.55 -3.04 9.04
CA VAL A 146 -9.89 -2.46 9.16
C VAL A 146 -9.83 -0.97 9.48
N ALA A 147 -8.86 -0.52 10.28
CA ALA A 147 -8.67 0.89 10.63
C ALA A 147 -8.11 1.73 9.45
N LEU A 148 -7.26 1.16 8.60
CA LEU A 148 -6.61 1.88 7.50
C LEU A 148 -7.41 1.88 6.20
N GLN A 149 -8.25 0.86 5.96
CA GLN A 149 -9.08 0.81 4.75
C GLN A 149 -10.13 1.94 4.73
N PRO A 150 -10.64 2.30 3.55
CA PRO A 150 -11.72 3.29 3.44
C PRO A 150 -13.01 2.84 4.14
N LEU A 151 -13.88 3.79 4.50
CA LEU A 151 -15.18 3.47 5.11
C LEU A 151 -16.09 2.67 4.17
N SER A 152 -15.93 2.84 2.86
CA SER A 152 -16.57 2.02 1.82
C SER A 152 -16.14 0.55 1.88
N GLY A 153 -15.02 0.25 2.54
CA GLY A 153 -14.39 -1.07 2.52
C GLY A 153 -13.80 -1.43 1.15
N ARG A 154 -13.56 -0.45 0.28
CA ARG A 154 -12.97 -0.63 -1.05
C ARG A 154 -11.71 0.20 -1.21
N VAL A 155 -10.62 -0.47 -1.54
CA VAL A 155 -9.32 0.10 -1.91
C VAL A 155 -9.26 0.18 -3.43
N CYS A 156 -9.35 1.38 -3.99
CA CYS A 156 -9.37 1.59 -5.44
C CYS A 156 -8.03 2.13 -5.93
N ALA A 157 -7.58 1.68 -7.11
CA ALA A 157 -6.34 2.17 -7.74
C ALA A 157 -6.35 3.70 -8.00
N PHE A 158 -7.55 4.27 -8.20
CA PHE A 158 -7.75 5.71 -8.37
C PHE A 158 -8.69 6.25 -7.30
N SER A 159 -8.48 7.51 -6.92
CA SER A 159 -9.39 8.23 -6.03
C SER A 159 -10.76 8.42 -6.69
N ASP A 160 -11.83 8.02 -6.01
CA ASP A 160 -13.19 8.31 -6.45
C ASP A 160 -13.47 9.80 -6.20
N VAL A 161 -13.36 10.60 -7.27
CA VAL A 161 -13.51 12.04 -7.21
C VAL A 161 -14.88 12.49 -7.70
N ILE A 162 -15.49 13.39 -6.94
CA ILE A 162 -16.76 14.04 -7.25
C ILE A 162 -16.58 15.55 -7.32
N PRO A 163 -17.40 16.25 -8.13
CA PRO A 163 -17.36 17.70 -8.13
C PRO A 163 -17.86 18.26 -6.79
N GLU A 164 -17.16 19.24 -6.24
CA GLU A 164 -17.56 19.96 -5.02
C GLU A 164 -18.93 20.63 -5.19
N LEU A 165 -19.16 21.19 -6.38
CA LEU A 165 -20.42 21.80 -6.80
C LEU A 165 -20.96 21.04 -8.01
N GLN A 166 -22.21 20.59 -7.92
CA GLN A 166 -22.90 19.90 -9.02
C GLN A 166 -23.27 20.92 -10.11
N LEU A 167 -22.33 21.17 -11.02
CA LEU A 167 -22.46 22.09 -12.15
C LEU A 167 -22.46 21.31 -13.47
N THR A 168 -23.31 20.29 -13.56
CA THR A 168 -23.37 19.35 -14.70
C THR A 168 -23.67 20.07 -16.02
N HIS A 169 -24.47 21.13 -15.96
CA HIS A 169 -24.84 21.92 -17.12
C HIS A 169 -24.43 23.39 -16.98
N THR A 170 -24.17 24.05 -18.11
CA THR A 170 -23.82 25.49 -18.15
C THR A 170 -24.86 26.37 -17.45
N LYS A 171 -26.15 25.98 -17.47
CA LYS A 171 -27.23 26.69 -16.77
C LYS A 171 -27.05 26.69 -15.25
N ASP A 172 -26.47 25.65 -14.66
CA ASP A 172 -26.29 25.52 -13.21
C ASP A 172 -25.25 26.54 -12.72
N ARG A 173 -24.24 26.83 -13.56
CA ARG A 173 -23.25 27.89 -13.30
C ARG A 173 -23.89 29.27 -13.25
N VAL A 174 -24.73 29.58 -14.24
CA VAL A 174 -25.42 30.89 -14.31
C VAL A 174 -26.30 31.11 -13.10
N GLN A 175 -27.03 30.07 -12.66
CA GLN A 175 -27.86 30.13 -11.45
C GLN A 175 -27.05 30.42 -10.18
N GLN A 176 -25.78 29.99 -10.14
CA GLN A 176 -24.86 30.25 -9.03
C GLN A 176 -23.99 31.51 -9.23
N ASN A 177 -24.34 32.38 -10.19
CA ASN A 177 -23.57 33.58 -10.55
C ASN A 177 -22.11 33.30 -10.96
N LEU A 178 -21.85 32.12 -11.52
CA LEU A 178 -20.54 31.73 -12.04
C LEU A 178 -20.46 31.96 -13.54
N SER A 179 -19.26 32.29 -14.04
CA SER A 179 -18.98 32.41 -15.47
C SER A 179 -19.32 31.12 -16.21
N ARG A 180 -19.86 31.26 -17.41
CA ARG A 180 -20.22 30.12 -18.26
C ARG A 180 -18.98 29.49 -18.87
N ASN A 181 -19.06 28.18 -19.15
CA ASN A 181 -17.95 27.44 -19.78
C ASN A 181 -17.91 27.59 -21.32
N ASP A 182 -18.97 28.11 -21.94
CA ASP A 182 -19.11 28.26 -23.39
C ASP A 182 -18.49 29.56 -23.94
N GLN A 183 -17.95 30.40 -23.06
CA GLN A 183 -17.23 31.62 -23.45
C GLN A 183 -15.73 31.37 -23.41
N GLU A 184 -14.97 32.05 -24.27
CA GLU A 184 -13.51 32.01 -24.21
C GLU A 184 -13.01 32.57 -22.87
N CYS A 185 -11.94 31.99 -22.33
CA CYS A 185 -11.30 32.50 -21.12
C CYS A 185 -10.39 33.67 -21.51
N GLN A 186 -10.49 34.79 -20.80
CA GLN A 186 -9.63 35.96 -21.04
C GLN A 186 -8.24 35.79 -20.42
N SER A 187 -8.07 34.81 -19.53
CA SER A 187 -6.81 34.47 -18.90
C SER A 187 -6.73 33.00 -18.49
N MET A 188 -5.50 32.49 -18.32
CA MET A 188 -5.27 31.14 -17.77
C MET A 188 -5.88 30.98 -16.37
N LYS A 189 -5.76 32.01 -15.52
CA LYS A 189 -6.33 32.00 -14.16
C LYS A 189 -7.84 31.79 -14.19
N GLU A 190 -8.52 32.54 -15.05
CA GLU A 190 -9.96 32.37 -15.25
C GLU A 190 -10.30 30.97 -15.77
N GLY A 191 -9.49 30.42 -16.69
CA GLY A 191 -9.63 29.05 -17.16
C GLY A 191 -9.58 28.03 -16.02
N LEU A 192 -8.59 28.13 -15.14
CA LEU A 192 -8.46 27.27 -13.96
C LEU A 192 -9.61 27.46 -12.96
N ASP A 193 -10.04 28.69 -12.72
CA ASP A 193 -11.19 28.99 -11.84
C ASP A 193 -12.52 28.47 -12.41
N ARG A 194 -12.62 28.31 -13.74
CA ARG A 194 -13.77 27.69 -14.40
C ARG A 194 -13.71 26.16 -14.38
N LEU A 195 -12.58 25.51 -14.14
CA LEU A 195 -12.55 24.05 -14.01
C LEU A 195 -13.38 23.59 -12.81
N PRO A 196 -14.09 22.46 -12.90
CA PRO A 196 -14.75 21.87 -11.74
C PRO A 196 -13.72 21.54 -10.66
N ARG A 197 -13.92 22.07 -9.45
CA ARG A 197 -13.16 21.63 -8.28
C ARG A 197 -13.63 20.25 -7.90
N MET A 198 -12.70 19.30 -7.93
CA MET A 198 -12.97 17.91 -7.58
C MET A 198 -12.49 17.67 -6.15
N LYS A 199 -13.29 16.95 -5.38
CA LYS A 199 -12.91 16.41 -4.08
C LYS A 199 -13.10 14.90 -4.09
N GLN A 200 -12.36 14.19 -3.25
CA GLN A 200 -12.59 12.77 -3.04
C GLN A 200 -13.97 12.56 -2.40
N ARG A 201 -14.68 11.51 -2.82
CA ARG A 201 -15.94 11.09 -2.23
C ARG A 201 -15.67 10.61 -0.81
N GLU A 202 -16.44 11.14 0.14
CA GLU A 202 -16.30 10.80 1.55
C GLU A 202 -16.46 9.30 1.78
N GLY A 203 -15.54 8.74 2.57
CA GLY A 203 -15.48 7.32 2.87
C GLY A 203 -14.76 6.47 1.84
N THR A 204 -14.20 7.05 0.77
CA THR A 204 -13.39 6.32 -0.23
C THR A 204 -11.88 6.52 -0.01
N GLU A 205 -11.50 7.44 0.87
CA GLU A 205 -10.12 7.74 1.22
C GLU A 205 -9.49 6.68 2.11
N LEU A 206 -8.22 6.37 1.83
CA LEU A 206 -7.39 5.57 2.73
C LEU A 206 -7.17 6.35 4.02
N ARG A 207 -7.32 5.67 5.15
CA ARG A 207 -7.31 6.31 6.48
C ARG A 207 -5.95 6.15 7.15
N PHE A 208 -4.91 6.49 6.40
CA PHE A 208 -3.54 6.48 6.88
C PHE A 208 -3.35 7.45 8.07
N SER A 209 -2.37 7.15 8.91
CA SER A 209 -1.93 8.01 10.00
C SER A 209 -1.43 9.34 9.43
N SER A 210 -1.97 10.45 9.93
CA SER A 210 -1.56 11.77 9.49
C SER A 210 -0.17 12.09 10.02
N ILE A 211 0.82 12.20 9.14
CA ILE A 211 2.20 12.60 9.50
C ILE A 211 2.24 14.15 9.58
N PRO A 212 2.54 14.74 10.76
CA PRO A 212 2.65 16.18 10.91
C PRO A 212 3.66 16.80 9.94
N LYS A 213 3.25 17.85 9.21
CA LYS A 213 4.16 18.64 8.37
C LYS A 213 5.10 19.50 9.21
N GLN A 214 4.62 19.99 10.36
CA GLN A 214 5.44 20.73 11.31
C GLN A 214 6.30 19.76 12.11
N ALA A 215 7.61 19.90 11.96
CA ALA A 215 8.57 18.95 12.49
C ALA A 215 8.94 19.17 13.96
N TYR A 216 8.43 20.21 14.62
CA TYR A 216 8.93 20.70 15.90
C TYR A 216 7.78 21.21 16.79
N PRO A 217 7.97 21.25 18.12
CA PRO A 217 6.97 21.76 19.05
C PRO A 217 6.71 23.27 18.88
N PRO A 218 5.53 23.77 19.24
CA PRO A 218 5.23 25.20 19.25
C PRO A 218 6.24 25.98 20.11
N GLY A 219 6.77 27.09 19.59
CA GLY A 219 7.75 27.91 20.30
C GLY A 219 9.20 27.41 20.23
N ALA A 220 9.50 26.42 19.38
CA ALA A 220 10.87 25.97 19.15
C ALA A 220 11.78 27.11 18.64
N THR A 221 12.98 27.19 19.22
CA THR A 221 14.05 28.07 18.75
C THR A 221 14.55 27.63 17.36
N PRO A 222 15.20 28.50 16.56
CA PRO A 222 15.79 28.11 15.28
C PRO A 222 16.73 26.91 15.38
N ALA A 223 17.53 26.82 16.46
CA ALA A 223 18.41 25.68 16.71
C ALA A 223 17.62 24.37 16.93
N GLN A 224 16.54 24.43 17.71
CA GLN A 224 15.65 23.29 17.93
C GLN A 224 14.92 22.88 16.62
N ILE A 225 14.48 23.85 15.80
CA ILE A 225 13.86 23.57 14.51
C ILE A 225 14.80 22.75 13.62
N THR A 226 16.07 23.14 13.54
CA THR A 226 17.10 22.38 12.80
C THR A 226 17.28 20.99 13.41
N GLN A 227 17.40 20.89 14.74
CA GLN A 227 17.53 19.62 15.46
C GLN A 227 16.39 18.64 15.11
N TYR A 228 15.13 19.06 15.24
CA TYR A 228 13.97 18.21 14.93
C TYR A 228 13.76 17.95 13.43
N SER A 229 14.42 18.73 12.57
CA SER A 229 14.41 18.50 11.12
C SER A 229 15.46 17.47 10.69
N MET A 230 16.58 17.39 11.42
CA MET A 230 17.62 16.37 11.25
C MET A 230 17.19 15.03 11.86
N ASP A 231 16.58 15.05 13.04
CA ASP A 231 16.04 13.87 13.72
C ASP A 231 14.51 13.95 13.84
N ARG A 232 13.82 13.07 13.10
CA ARG A 232 12.37 12.98 13.04
C ARG A 232 11.73 12.21 14.19
N SER A 233 12.51 11.81 15.20
CA SER A 233 12.03 11.06 16.38
C SER A 233 10.87 11.75 17.09
N TYR A 234 10.87 13.09 17.15
CA TYR A 234 9.75 13.85 17.70
C TYR A 234 8.44 13.61 16.93
N ILE A 235 8.50 13.64 15.59
CA ILE A 235 7.34 13.39 14.73
C ILE A 235 6.89 11.93 14.86
N LEU A 236 7.85 10.99 14.86
CA LEU A 236 7.54 9.56 15.01
C LEU A 236 6.81 9.30 16.32
N ASN A 237 7.31 9.85 17.43
CA ASN A 237 6.66 9.72 18.74
C ASN A 237 5.27 10.36 18.75
N ALA A 238 5.06 11.49 18.08
CA ALA A 238 3.73 12.11 17.95
C ALA A 238 2.75 11.23 17.16
N VAL A 239 3.20 10.60 16.07
CA VAL A 239 2.39 9.65 15.29
C VAL A 239 2.04 8.42 16.15
N LEU A 240 3.03 7.85 16.84
CA LEU A 240 2.82 6.69 17.71
C LEU A 240 1.85 7.00 18.85
N GLU A 241 2.00 8.13 19.54
CA GLU A 241 1.11 8.51 20.63
C GLU A 241 -0.32 8.77 20.15
N ARG A 242 -0.50 9.29 18.93
CA ARG A 242 -1.81 9.61 18.37
C ARG A 242 -2.55 8.39 17.81
N HIS A 243 -1.84 7.49 17.12
CA HIS A 243 -2.45 6.42 16.33
C HIS A 243 -2.18 5.02 16.87
N TYR A 244 -1.07 4.82 17.59
CA TYR A 244 -0.57 3.50 18.00
C TYR A 244 -0.13 3.43 19.46
N LYS A 245 -0.78 4.22 20.33
CA LYS A 245 -0.38 4.41 21.74
C LYS A 245 -0.21 3.08 22.49
N GLU A 246 -1.17 2.18 22.35
CA GLU A 246 -1.18 0.90 23.04
C GLU A 246 -0.25 -0.14 22.39
N GLN A 247 -0.10 -0.08 21.07
CA GLN A 247 0.68 -1.04 20.29
C GLN A 247 1.54 -0.32 19.24
N PRO A 248 2.68 0.29 19.64
CA PRO A 248 3.51 1.09 18.74
C PRO A 248 4.03 0.33 17.52
N LEU A 249 4.16 -1.00 17.60
CA LEU A 249 4.59 -1.85 16.48
C LEU A 249 3.56 -1.92 15.34
N ASN A 250 2.30 -1.52 15.58
CA ASN A 250 1.27 -1.48 14.53
C ASN A 250 1.57 -0.47 13.43
N VAL A 251 2.48 0.48 13.65
CA VAL A 251 3.03 1.33 12.58
C VAL A 251 3.72 0.52 11.47
N LEU A 252 4.28 -0.65 11.80
CA LEU A 252 4.84 -1.57 10.81
C LEU A 252 3.73 -2.27 10.02
N GLY A 253 2.59 -2.54 10.65
CA GLY A 253 1.38 -3.01 9.98
C GLY A 253 0.86 -1.98 8.98
N GLU A 254 0.88 -0.69 9.33
CA GLU A 254 0.55 0.39 8.40
C GLU A 254 1.53 0.47 7.22
N LEU A 255 2.83 0.33 7.49
CA LEU A 255 3.84 0.27 6.44
C LEU A 255 3.60 -0.92 5.49
N GLN A 256 3.20 -2.07 6.02
CA GLN A 256 2.84 -3.25 5.22
C GLN A 256 1.55 -3.05 4.43
N PHE A 257 0.52 -2.48 5.05
CA PHE A 257 -0.75 -2.17 4.39
C PHE A 257 -0.55 -1.23 3.20
N ALA A 258 0.22 -0.15 3.40
CA ALA A 258 0.54 0.80 2.34
C ALA A 258 1.28 0.10 1.18
N PHE A 259 2.26 -0.74 1.50
CA PHE A 259 3.00 -1.50 0.50
C PHE A 259 2.12 -2.49 -0.28
N VAL A 260 1.21 -3.21 0.39
CA VAL A 260 0.28 -4.15 -0.28
C VAL A 260 -0.72 -3.41 -1.16
N CYS A 261 -1.30 -2.31 -0.69
CA CYS A 261 -2.21 -1.48 -1.48
C CYS A 261 -1.50 -0.93 -2.73
N PHE A 262 -0.23 -0.55 -2.62
CA PHE A 262 0.57 -0.15 -3.76
C PHE A 262 0.86 -1.32 -4.71
N LEU A 263 1.52 -2.38 -4.21
CA LEU A 263 2.05 -3.47 -5.03
C LEU A 263 0.94 -4.29 -5.69
N VAL A 264 -0.09 -4.64 -4.93
CA VAL A 264 -1.17 -5.52 -5.37
C VAL A 264 -2.38 -4.72 -5.84
N GLY A 265 -2.75 -3.67 -5.10
CA GLY A 265 -3.89 -2.81 -5.40
C GLY A 265 -3.63 -1.74 -6.46
N ASN A 266 -2.38 -1.53 -6.88
CA ASN A 266 -1.97 -0.46 -7.81
C ASN A 266 -2.35 0.95 -7.31
N VAL A 267 -2.44 1.14 -5.99
CA VAL A 267 -2.82 2.44 -5.41
C VAL A 267 -1.60 3.33 -5.23
N TYR A 268 -1.50 4.37 -6.07
CA TYR A 268 -0.34 5.27 -6.04
C TYR A 268 -0.24 6.09 -4.74
N GLU A 269 -1.36 6.51 -4.15
CA GLU A 269 -1.37 7.21 -2.85
C GLU A 269 -0.71 6.37 -1.74
N ALA A 270 -0.94 5.06 -1.77
CA ALA A 270 -0.32 4.14 -0.81
C ALA A 270 1.21 4.06 -0.98
N PHE A 271 1.73 4.28 -2.19
CA PHE A 271 3.17 4.41 -2.44
C PHE A 271 3.73 5.69 -1.82
N GLU A 272 3.08 6.83 -2.03
CA GLU A 272 3.51 8.12 -1.44
C GLU A 272 3.49 8.06 0.10
N HIS A 273 2.47 7.42 0.67
CA HIS A 273 2.42 7.19 2.11
C HIS A 273 3.52 6.23 2.59
N TRP A 274 3.74 5.11 1.88
CA TRP A 274 4.81 4.17 2.20
C TRP A 274 6.18 4.85 2.22
N LYS A 275 6.50 5.69 1.22
CA LYS A 275 7.73 6.50 1.20
C LYS A 275 7.83 7.43 2.39
N SER A 276 6.75 8.15 2.70
CA SER A 276 6.71 9.14 3.77
C SER A 276 6.89 8.49 5.15
N LEU A 277 6.22 7.36 5.39
CA LEU A 277 6.32 6.61 6.63
C LEU A 277 7.69 5.93 6.78
N LEU A 278 8.24 5.39 5.69
CA LEU A 278 9.57 4.81 5.68
C LEU A 278 10.63 5.86 5.99
N ALA A 279 10.57 7.03 5.34
CA ALA A 279 11.48 8.14 5.61
C ALA A 279 11.38 8.63 7.06
N LEU A 280 10.17 8.70 7.62
CA LEU A 280 9.97 9.04 9.03
C LEU A 280 10.67 8.04 9.96
N LEU A 281 10.48 6.74 9.74
CA LEU A 281 11.09 5.68 10.55
C LEU A 281 12.62 5.70 10.43
N CYS A 282 13.14 5.73 9.20
CA CYS A 282 14.57 5.70 8.92
C CYS A 282 15.31 6.95 9.42
N ARG A 283 14.66 8.12 9.45
CA ARG A 283 15.27 9.39 9.87
C ARG A 283 14.98 9.77 11.32
N SER A 284 14.70 8.78 12.18
CA SER A 284 14.44 8.97 13.61
C SER A 284 15.55 8.33 14.45
N GLU A 285 16.64 9.06 14.69
CA GLU A 285 17.85 8.53 15.36
C GLU A 285 17.61 8.25 16.85
N GLU A 286 17.07 9.21 17.60
CA GLU A 286 16.78 9.06 19.03
C GLU A 286 15.81 7.88 19.28
N ALA A 287 14.76 7.76 18.46
CA ALA A 287 13.82 6.64 18.55
C ALA A 287 14.51 5.28 18.30
N MET A 288 15.58 5.22 17.50
CA MET A 288 16.34 4.00 17.26
C MET A 288 17.07 3.50 18.51
N LYS A 289 17.44 4.41 19.41
CA LYS A 289 18.05 4.08 20.71
C LYS A 289 17.01 3.53 21.67
N ASP A 290 15.80 4.09 21.67
CA ASP A 290 14.74 3.76 22.63
C ASP A 290 13.83 2.59 22.20
N ARG A 291 13.65 2.39 20.89
CA ARG A 291 12.63 1.49 20.33
C ARG A 291 13.23 0.32 19.54
N LYS A 292 14.21 -0.38 20.11
CA LYS A 292 14.90 -1.53 19.49
C LYS A 292 13.99 -2.47 18.68
N GLU A 293 12.89 -2.94 19.26
CA GLU A 293 11.99 -3.92 18.63
C GLU A 293 11.28 -3.38 17.38
N LEU A 294 10.98 -2.07 17.36
CA LEU A 294 10.40 -1.41 16.18
C LEU A 294 11.35 -1.50 14.99
N TYR A 295 12.64 -1.27 15.21
CA TYR A 295 13.64 -1.25 14.14
C TYR A 295 14.11 -2.64 13.73
N LEU A 296 14.15 -3.61 14.66
CA LEU A 296 14.30 -5.03 14.29
C LEU A 296 13.13 -5.50 13.41
N GLY A 297 11.90 -5.08 13.76
CA GLY A 297 10.71 -5.30 12.94
C GLY A 297 10.81 -4.63 11.58
N LEU A 298 11.23 -3.37 11.52
CA LEU A 298 11.41 -2.62 10.27
C LEU A 298 12.38 -3.32 9.31
N ILE A 299 13.54 -3.79 9.80
CA ILE A 299 14.50 -4.54 8.97
C ILE A 299 13.84 -5.80 8.39
N ALA A 300 13.05 -6.53 9.19
CA ALA A 300 12.35 -7.71 8.72
C ALA A 300 11.30 -7.37 7.65
N VAL A 301 10.51 -6.31 7.86
CA VAL A 301 9.52 -5.84 6.88
C VAL A 301 10.20 -5.44 5.58
N LEU A 302 11.24 -4.61 5.63
CA LEU A 302 11.94 -4.13 4.44
C LEU A 302 12.64 -5.25 3.68
N TYR A 303 13.20 -6.23 4.38
CA TYR A 303 13.82 -7.39 3.76
C TYR A 303 12.84 -8.12 2.81
N HIS A 304 11.59 -8.30 3.23
CA HIS A 304 10.57 -8.95 2.40
C HIS A 304 10.00 -8.01 1.33
N GLN A 305 9.73 -6.74 1.67
CA GLN A 305 9.18 -5.76 0.72
C GLN A 305 10.14 -5.53 -0.46
N LEU A 306 11.41 -5.23 -0.19
CA LEU A 306 12.44 -5.08 -1.22
C LEU A 306 12.69 -6.40 -1.96
N GLY A 307 12.31 -7.54 -1.36
CA GLY A 307 12.29 -8.85 -2.01
C GLY A 307 11.38 -8.93 -3.23
N GLU A 308 10.26 -8.21 -3.20
CA GLU A 308 9.16 -8.30 -4.16
C GLU A 308 9.14 -7.16 -5.18
N ILE A 309 9.95 -6.12 -4.99
CA ILE A 309 10.11 -5.04 -5.95
C ILE A 309 10.95 -5.54 -7.15
N PRO A 310 10.45 -5.44 -8.40
CA PRO A 310 11.23 -5.79 -9.59
C PRO A 310 12.51 -4.94 -9.68
N PRO A 311 13.64 -5.49 -10.16
CA PRO A 311 14.87 -4.71 -10.34
C PRO A 311 14.69 -3.45 -11.18
N ASP A 312 13.84 -3.53 -12.21
CA ASP A 312 13.59 -2.42 -13.15
C ASP A 312 12.82 -1.26 -12.50
N PHE A 313 12.05 -1.53 -11.43
CA PHE A 313 11.36 -0.48 -10.66
C PHE A 313 12.34 0.54 -10.07
N PHE A 314 13.58 0.12 -9.78
CA PHE A 314 14.62 1.02 -9.27
C PHE A 314 15.34 1.80 -10.38
N VAL A 315 15.14 1.45 -11.65
CA VAL A 315 15.79 2.10 -12.81
C VAL A 315 14.87 3.12 -13.48
N ASP A 316 13.55 2.91 -13.37
CA ASP A 316 12.54 3.57 -14.21
C ASP A 316 11.90 4.79 -13.53
N ILE A 317 12.15 5.98 -14.10
CA ILE A 317 11.49 7.31 -14.01
C ILE A 317 11.11 7.89 -12.61
N VAL A 318 10.65 7.09 -11.65
CA VAL A 318 10.29 7.51 -10.28
C VAL A 318 11.51 7.54 -9.35
N SER A 319 12.61 6.88 -9.73
CA SER A 319 13.80 6.64 -8.90
C SER A 319 15.05 7.42 -9.30
N GLN A 320 14.96 8.41 -10.21
CA GLN A 320 16.13 9.22 -10.64
C GLN A 320 16.85 9.93 -9.48
N SER A 321 16.22 10.00 -8.31
CA SER A 321 16.90 9.99 -7.01
C SER A 321 16.38 8.77 -6.27
N ASN A 322 17.20 7.74 -6.06
CA ASN A 322 16.73 6.51 -5.41
C ASN A 322 16.46 6.85 -3.94
N PHE A 323 15.25 7.32 -3.65
CA PHE A 323 14.88 7.75 -2.31
C PHE A 323 15.13 6.64 -1.30
N LEU A 324 15.05 5.36 -1.72
CA LEU A 324 15.39 4.23 -0.86
C LEU A 324 16.87 4.21 -0.52
N THR A 325 17.76 4.45 -1.49
CA THR A 325 19.20 4.50 -1.20
C THR A 325 19.50 5.58 -0.17
N SER A 326 19.05 6.82 -0.38
CA SER A 326 19.30 7.91 0.56
C SER A 326 18.62 7.71 1.92
N THR A 327 17.37 7.23 1.92
CA THR A 327 16.63 6.92 3.16
C THR A 327 17.28 5.79 3.96
N LEU A 328 17.79 4.76 3.28
CA LEU A 328 18.46 3.64 3.94
C LEU A 328 19.90 3.98 4.33
N GLN A 329 20.56 4.88 3.61
CA GLN A 329 21.85 5.43 4.01
C GLN A 329 21.75 6.14 5.37
N ASP A 330 20.77 7.04 5.53
CA ASP A 330 20.45 7.67 6.82
C ASP A 330 20.19 6.60 7.90
N PHE A 331 19.39 5.58 7.60
CA PHE A 331 19.10 4.49 8.52
C PHE A 331 20.35 3.73 8.98
N PHE A 332 21.26 3.39 8.07
CA PHE A 332 22.49 2.65 8.40
C PHE A 332 23.50 3.50 9.17
N GLN A 333 23.58 4.80 8.86
CA GLN A 333 24.38 5.76 9.62
C GLN A 333 23.87 5.84 11.06
N PHE A 334 22.56 6.04 11.26
CA PHE A 334 21.95 6.09 12.59
C PHE A 334 22.03 4.78 13.35
N ALA A 335 21.90 3.63 12.68
CA ALA A 335 22.06 2.31 13.31
C ALA A 335 23.49 2.06 13.83
N SER A 336 24.47 2.78 13.27
CA SER A 336 25.87 2.74 13.68
C SER A 336 26.19 3.74 14.79
N SER A 337 25.28 4.67 15.12
CA SER A 337 25.47 5.68 16.16
C SER A 337 25.73 5.06 17.55
N PRO A 338 26.52 5.76 18.39
CA PRO A 338 26.64 5.42 19.80
C PRO A 338 25.27 5.38 20.49
N GLY A 339 25.08 4.41 21.40
CA GLY A 339 23.82 4.21 22.13
C GLY A 339 22.82 3.25 21.47
N VAL A 340 22.95 2.95 20.18
CA VAL A 340 22.11 1.93 19.53
C VAL A 340 22.48 0.52 20.02
N ASP A 341 21.45 -0.28 20.32
CA ASP A 341 21.59 -1.67 20.78
C ASP A 341 22.47 -2.52 19.84
N SER A 342 23.36 -3.31 20.43
CA SER A 342 24.35 -4.11 19.67
C SER A 342 23.73 -5.18 18.76
N THR A 343 22.54 -5.69 19.09
CA THR A 343 21.80 -6.66 18.27
C THR A 343 21.20 -5.96 17.06
N LEU A 344 20.60 -4.80 17.27
CA LEU A 344 20.06 -3.96 16.19
C LEU A 344 21.17 -3.56 15.23
N ARG A 345 22.29 -3.05 15.74
CA ARG A 345 23.47 -2.68 14.93
C ARG A 345 23.97 -3.85 14.07
N LYS A 346 24.15 -5.04 14.66
CA LYS A 346 24.56 -6.24 13.93
C LYS A 346 23.54 -6.67 12.86
N ARG A 347 22.24 -6.50 13.12
CA ARG A 347 21.18 -6.84 12.16
C ARG A 347 21.14 -5.83 11.00
N ALA A 348 21.28 -4.54 11.30
CA ALA A 348 21.36 -3.47 10.31
C ALA A 348 22.58 -3.67 9.40
N GLU A 349 23.76 -3.99 9.95
CA GLU A 349 24.96 -4.24 9.15
C GLU A 349 24.80 -5.43 8.20
N LYS A 350 24.23 -6.54 8.68
CA LYS A 350 23.92 -7.69 7.81
C LYS A 350 22.93 -7.33 6.71
N PHE A 351 21.97 -6.45 7.02
CA PHE A 351 20.98 -5.98 6.05
C PHE A 351 21.61 -5.06 5.00
N LYS A 352 22.48 -4.12 5.41
CA LYS A 352 23.30 -3.28 4.52
C LYS A 352 24.09 -4.14 3.53
N VAL A 353 24.86 -5.11 4.03
CA VAL A 353 25.63 -6.04 3.20
C VAL A 353 24.75 -6.82 2.24
N HIS A 354 23.57 -7.27 2.68
CA HIS A 354 22.61 -7.97 1.82
C HIS A 354 22.13 -7.09 0.66
N LEU A 355 21.73 -5.84 0.94
CA LEU A 355 21.23 -4.90 -0.07
C LEU A 355 22.32 -4.48 -1.05
N THR A 356 23.52 -4.17 -0.56
CA THR A 356 24.69 -3.87 -1.40
C THR A 356 25.00 -5.03 -2.34
N LYS A 357 24.94 -6.28 -1.86
CA LYS A 357 25.17 -7.45 -2.71
C LYS A 357 24.04 -7.68 -3.73
N LYS A 358 22.78 -7.52 -3.31
CA LYS A 358 21.61 -7.85 -4.13
C LYS A 358 21.34 -6.80 -5.21
N PHE A 359 21.42 -5.52 -4.85
CA PHE A 359 21.05 -4.40 -5.73
C PHE A 359 22.24 -3.58 -6.22
N ARG A 360 23.46 -3.88 -5.77
CA ARG A 360 24.68 -3.09 -6.06
C ARG A 360 24.58 -1.64 -5.59
N TRP A 361 23.84 -1.40 -4.50
CA TRP A 361 23.75 -0.07 -3.90
C TRP A 361 24.97 0.19 -3.01
N ASP A 362 25.56 1.36 -3.20
CA ASP A 362 26.56 1.91 -2.30
C ASP A 362 25.87 2.83 -1.28
N PHE A 363 26.06 2.54 0.00
CA PHE A 363 25.55 3.36 1.10
C PHE A 363 26.68 4.10 1.84
N ASP A 364 27.92 3.90 1.41
CA ASP A 364 29.12 4.57 1.94
C ASP A 364 29.60 5.69 1.01
N ALA A 365 29.06 5.78 -0.21
CA ALA A 365 29.24 6.93 -1.09
C ALA A 365 28.62 8.18 -0.45
N ASP A 366 29.42 9.24 -0.34
CA ASP A 366 28.90 10.58 -0.06
C ASP A 366 27.91 10.95 -1.17
N LEU A 367 26.74 11.48 -0.80
CA LEU A 367 25.85 12.09 -1.79
C LEU A 367 26.64 13.23 -2.45
N ASP A 368 26.68 13.30 -3.79
CA ASP A 368 27.47 14.29 -4.53
C ASP A 368 27.24 15.74 -4.03
N ASP A 369 26.06 16.03 -3.50
CA ASP A 369 25.67 17.33 -2.92
C ASP A 369 26.44 17.71 -1.63
N CYS A 370 27.07 16.73 -0.96
CA CYS A 370 27.90 16.92 0.23
C CYS A 370 29.40 16.96 -0.10
N ALA A 371 29.79 16.73 -1.35
CA ALA A 371 31.19 16.85 -1.73
C ALA A 371 31.66 18.30 -1.54
N PRO A 372 32.86 18.54 -0.98
CA PRO A 372 33.39 19.89 -0.91
C PRO A 372 33.50 20.47 -2.33
N VAL A 373 32.97 21.66 -2.54
CA VAL A 373 33.20 22.40 -3.79
C VAL A 373 34.69 22.76 -3.82
N VAL A 374 35.44 22.10 -4.71
CA VAL A 374 36.83 22.47 -4.97
C VAL A 374 36.81 23.78 -5.74
N VAL A 375 37.14 24.88 -5.06
CA VAL A 375 37.33 26.17 -5.71
C VAL A 375 38.79 26.22 -6.20
N GLU A 376 39.00 26.16 -7.51
CA GLU A 376 40.30 26.47 -8.08
C GLU A 376 40.62 27.94 -7.81
N LEU A 377 41.68 28.18 -7.04
CA LEU A 377 42.18 29.53 -6.84
C LEU A 377 42.93 29.98 -8.10
N PRO A 378 42.79 31.23 -8.55
CA PRO A 378 43.60 31.78 -9.64
C PRO A 378 45.09 31.65 -9.33
N ASP A 379 45.89 31.41 -10.38
CA ASP A 379 47.35 31.31 -10.27
C ASP A 379 47.94 32.49 -9.46
N GLY A 380 48.63 32.16 -8.37
CA GLY A 380 49.32 33.13 -7.51
C GLY A 380 48.63 33.49 -6.18
N VAL A 381 47.44 32.93 -5.87
CA VAL A 381 46.83 33.07 -4.55
C VAL A 381 47.31 31.95 -3.63
N THR A 382 48.21 32.27 -2.69
CA THR A 382 48.57 31.38 -1.57
C THR A 382 47.60 31.61 -0.42
N VAL A 383 47.01 30.54 0.11
CA VAL A 383 46.28 30.59 1.38
C VAL A 383 47.32 30.40 2.48
N ASP A 384 47.51 31.42 3.32
CA ASP A 384 48.48 31.46 4.43
C ASP A 384 48.33 30.30 5.43
#